data_AF-A0A381Z805-F1
#
_entry.id   AF-A0A381Z805-F1
#
_cell.length_a   1.000
_cell.length_b   1.000
_cell.length_c   1.000
_cell.angle_alpha   90.00
_cell.angle_beta   90.00
_cell.angle_gamma   90.00
#
_symmetry.space_group_name_H-M   'P 1'
#
loop_
_entity.id
_entity.type
_entity.pdbx_description
1 polymer ?
#
loop_
_entity_poly.entity_id
_entity_poly.type
_entity_poly.pdbx_seq_one_letter_code
_entity_poly.pdbx_strand_id
1 'polypeptide(L)'
;MNQIIILGVILILLLITFLFSRKEQVSKAKFYKESRKTKKESWSQEKVMEYDEIQSKKEALLKAVDEKFKDNPEQAEDLIILINDWAELRKKIFTDRRSWVRNPEKDKK
;
A
#
# COMPACT_ATOMS: atom_id res chain seq x y z
N MET A 1 52.34 -23.75 -22.51
CA MET A 1 51.01 -24.29 -22.88
C MET A 1 50.03 -24.27 -21.70
N ASN A 2 50.37 -24.86 -20.54
CA ASN A 2 49.50 -24.83 -19.34
C ASN A 2 49.16 -23.42 -18.82
N GLN A 3 50.09 -22.45 -18.85
CA GLN A 3 49.81 -21.08 -18.39
C GLN A 3 48.73 -20.37 -19.23
N ILE A 4 48.72 -20.56 -20.55
CA ILE A 4 47.72 -19.97 -21.45
C ILE A 4 46.33 -20.60 -21.18
N ILE A 5 46.31 -21.92 -20.92
CA ILE A 5 45.08 -22.64 -20.57
C ILE A 5 44.53 -22.14 -19.23
N ILE A 6 45.37 -21.99 -18.20
CA ILE A 6 44.98 -21.47 -16.89
C ILE A 6 44.43 -20.05 -17.00
N LEU A 7 45.08 -19.19 -17.79
CA LEU A 7 44.66 -17.81 -17.98
C LEU A 7 43.31 -17.73 -18.72
N GLY A 8 43.07 -18.61 -19.69
CA GLY A 8 41.77 -18.75 -20.35
C GLY A 8 40.65 -19.17 -19.39
N VAL A 9 40.91 -20.12 -18.49
CA VAL A 9 39.93 -20.58 -17.48
C VAL A 9 39.58 -19.45 -16.50
N ILE A 10 40.56 -18.68 -16.04
CA ILE A 10 40.35 -17.54 -15.14
C ILE A 10 39.50 -16.46 -15.83
N LEU A 11 39.77 -16.17 -17.12
CA LEU A 11 39.02 -15.19 -17.88
C LEU A 11 37.54 -15.59 -18.02
N ILE A 12 37.28 -16.88 -18.27
CA ILE A 12 35.91 -17.43 -18.38
C ILE A 12 35.17 -17.30 -17.04
N LEU A 13 35.83 -17.62 -15.92
CA LEU A 13 35.24 -17.46 -14.59
C LEU A 13 34.88 -16.00 -14.26
N LEU A 14 35.73 -15.05 -14.63
CA LEU A 14 35.45 -13.62 -14.47
C LEU A 14 34.26 -13.16 -15.33
N LEU A 15 34.16 -13.63 -16.57
CA LEU A 15 33.02 -13.32 -17.44
C LEU A 15 31.70 -13.87 -16.89
N ILE A 16 31.69 -15.10 -16.38
CA ILE A 16 30.50 -15.72 -15.79
C ILE A 16 30.03 -14.93 -14.57
N THR A 17 30.92 -14.66 -13.62
CA THR A 17 30.59 -13.91 -12.40
C THR A 17 30.09 -12.50 -12.68
N PHE A 18 30.69 -11.80 -13.65
CA PHE A 18 30.25 -10.47 -14.09
C PHE A 18 28.83 -10.47 -14.69
N LEU A 19 28.51 -11.47 -15.53
CA LEU A 19 27.18 -11.60 -16.16
C LEU A 19 26.08 -11.92 -15.14
N PHE A 20 26.37 -12.77 -14.14
CA PHE A 20 25.41 -13.08 -13.08
C PHE A 20 25.11 -11.87 -12.18
N SER A 21 26.14 -11.12 -11.77
CA SER A 21 25.98 -9.92 -10.93
C SER A 21 25.07 -8.86 -11.58
N ARG A 22 25.25 -8.62 -12.89
CA ARG A 22 24.44 -7.65 -13.63
C ARG A 22 22.97 -8.07 -13.75
N LYS A 23 22.71 -9.37 -13.97
CA LYS A 23 21.33 -9.89 -14.05
C LYS A 23 20.58 -9.68 -12.74
N GLU A 24 21.22 -9.90 -11.59
CA GLU A 24 20.60 -9.76 -10.28
C GLU A 24 20.30 -8.29 -9.92
N GLN A 25 21.20 -7.37 -10.26
CA GLN A 25 20.96 -5.95 -10.03
C GLN A 25 19.82 -5.41 -10.91
N VAL A 26 19.77 -5.83 -12.18
CA VAL A 26 18.70 -5.44 -13.11
C VAL A 26 17.36 -6.07 -12.71
N SER A 27 17.34 -7.33 -12.24
CA SER A 27 16.10 -7.98 -11.80
C SER A 27 15.51 -7.30 -10.56
N LYS A 28 16.35 -6.95 -9.56
CA LYS A 28 15.92 -6.19 -8.39
C LYS A 28 15.34 -4.83 -8.78
N ALA A 29 16.03 -4.08 -9.66
CA ALA A 29 15.54 -2.78 -10.13
C ALA A 29 14.20 -2.89 -10.88
N LYS A 30 14.03 -3.93 -11.72
CA LYS A 30 12.76 -4.21 -12.39
C LYS A 30 11.65 -4.56 -11.41
N PHE A 31 11.93 -5.44 -10.43
CA PHE A 31 10.98 -5.81 -9.39
C PHE A 31 10.49 -4.59 -8.62
N TYR A 32 11.39 -3.72 -8.14
CA TYR A 32 10.98 -2.49 -7.44
C TYR A 32 10.15 -1.56 -8.32
N LYS A 33 10.50 -1.42 -9.61
CA LYS A 33 9.72 -0.60 -10.55
C LYS A 33 8.32 -1.16 -10.75
N GLU A 34 8.21 -2.47 -10.89
CA GLU A 34 6.95 -3.17 -11.11
C GLU A 34 6.06 -3.14 -9.87
N SER A 35 6.61 -3.42 -8.68
CA SER A 35 5.86 -3.31 -7.42
C SER A 35 5.36 -1.89 -7.14
N ARG A 36 6.12 -0.85 -7.53
CA ARG A 36 5.64 0.53 -7.41
C ARG A 36 4.56 0.86 -8.43
N LYS A 37 4.64 0.31 -9.64
CA LYS A 37 3.64 0.49 -10.68
C LYS A 37 2.32 -0.17 -10.29
N THR A 38 2.35 -1.43 -9.82
CA THR A 38 1.16 -2.16 -9.39
C THR A 38 0.49 -1.50 -8.18
N LYS A 39 1.26 -1.00 -7.21
CA LYS A 39 0.72 -0.23 -6.07
C LYS A 39 0.08 1.08 -6.51
N LYS A 40 0.65 1.77 -7.50
CA LYS A 40 0.06 2.99 -8.05
C LYS A 40 -1.22 2.69 -8.83
N GLU A 41 -1.25 1.61 -9.59
CA GLU A 41 -2.43 1.16 -10.33
C GLU A 41 -3.56 0.76 -9.37
N SER A 42 -3.28 0.00 -8.32
CA SER A 42 -4.30 -0.36 -7.33
C SER A 42 -4.88 0.86 -6.62
N TRP A 43 -4.05 1.86 -6.30
CA TRP A 43 -4.51 3.12 -5.72
C TRP A 43 -5.31 3.99 -6.69
N SER A 44 -5.05 3.88 -8.00
CA SER A 44 -5.79 4.61 -9.04
C SER A 44 -7.13 3.97 -9.36
N GLN A 45 -7.26 2.66 -9.19
CA GLN A 45 -8.50 1.91 -9.41
C GLN A 45 -9.43 1.92 -8.20
N GLU A 46 -8.91 2.20 -7.00
CA GLU A 46 -9.75 2.37 -5.82
C GLU A 46 -10.57 3.65 -5.95
N LYS A 47 -11.88 3.51 -6.24
CA LYS A 47 -12.84 4.61 -6.28
C LYS A 47 -12.69 5.42 -4.99
N VAL A 48 -12.18 6.64 -5.11
CA VAL A 48 -12.01 7.55 -3.98
C VAL A 48 -13.41 7.91 -3.52
N MET A 49 -13.82 7.34 -2.39
CA MET A 49 -15.03 7.77 -1.71
C MET A 49 -14.76 9.17 -1.15
N GLU A 50 -15.52 10.16 -1.60
CA GLU A 50 -15.42 11.52 -1.08
C GLU A 50 -15.84 11.55 0.40
N TYR A 51 -15.41 12.58 1.14
CA TYR A 51 -15.69 12.70 2.58
C TYR A 51 -17.19 12.57 2.89
N ASP A 52 -18.02 13.22 2.08
CA ASP A 52 -19.47 13.22 2.23
C ASP A 52 -20.05 11.82 1.99
N GLU A 53 -19.53 11.07 1.02
CA GLU A 53 -19.98 9.69 0.76
C GLU A 53 -19.57 8.75 1.91
N ILE A 54 -18.40 8.96 2.53
CA ILE A 54 -17.99 8.22 3.73
C ILE A 54 -18.94 8.53 4.90
N GLN A 55 -19.24 9.81 5.12
CA GLN A 55 -20.11 10.25 6.20
C GLN A 55 -21.55 9.75 6.03
N SER A 56 -22.13 9.88 4.83
CA SER A 56 -23.47 9.35 4.55
C SER A 56 -23.56 7.84 4.73
N LYS A 57 -22.52 7.08 4.33
CA LYS A 57 -22.50 5.62 4.57
C LYS A 57 -22.34 5.27 6.03
N LYS A 58 -21.50 6.00 6.77
CA LYS A 58 -21.37 5.84 8.21
C LYS A 58 -22.74 6.01 8.90
N GLU A 59 -23.45 7.09 8.60
CA GLU A 59 -24.76 7.38 9.18
C GLU A 59 -25.81 6.33 8.81
N ALA A 60 -25.83 5.89 7.54
CA ALA A 60 -26.73 4.82 7.10
C ALA A 60 -26.47 3.49 7.84
N LEU A 61 -25.20 3.13 8.05
CA LEU A 61 -24.82 1.92 8.79
C LEU A 61 -25.21 2.03 10.27
N LEU A 62 -24.91 3.16 10.91
CA LEU A 62 -25.28 3.37 12.32
C LEU A 62 -26.80 3.31 12.51
N LYS A 63 -27.58 3.88 11.58
CA LYS A 63 -29.04 3.79 11.61
C LYS A 63 -29.53 2.35 11.45
N ALA A 64 -28.93 1.59 10.53
CA ALA A 64 -29.30 0.18 10.36
C ALA A 64 -28.98 -0.67 11.60
N VAL A 65 -27.88 -0.35 12.30
CA VAL A 65 -27.52 -0.98 13.57
C VAL A 65 -28.51 -0.60 14.66
N ASP A 66 -28.84 0.68 14.80
CA ASP A 66 -29.82 1.16 15.77
C ASP A 66 -31.20 0.51 15.55
N GLU A 67 -31.66 0.39 14.31
CA GLU A 67 -32.92 -0.29 13.97
C GLU A 67 -32.89 -1.80 14.27
N LYS A 68 -31.77 -2.47 14.04
CA LYS A 68 -31.61 -3.93 14.23
C LYS A 68 -31.40 -4.34 15.69
N PHE A 69 -30.73 -3.50 16.46
CA PHE A 69 -30.30 -3.79 17.83
C PHE A 69 -30.99 -2.90 18.87
N LYS A 70 -32.09 -2.24 18.48
CA LYS A 70 -32.87 -1.35 19.35
C LYS A 70 -33.17 -1.93 20.73
N ASP A 71 -33.47 -3.23 20.78
CA ASP A 71 -33.84 -3.94 22.01
C ASP A 71 -32.61 -4.48 22.79
N ASN A 72 -31.42 -4.50 22.17
CA ASN A 72 -30.17 -5.02 22.75
C ASN A 72 -28.96 -4.14 22.35
N PRO A 73 -28.89 -2.88 22.81
CA PRO A 73 -27.87 -1.93 22.37
C PRO A 73 -26.44 -2.34 22.74
N GLU A 74 -26.26 -3.09 23.83
CA GLU A 74 -24.95 -3.62 24.27
C GLU A 74 -24.34 -4.57 23.23
N GLN A 75 -25.16 -5.32 22.50
CA GLN A 75 -24.68 -6.22 21.43
C GLN A 75 -24.23 -5.47 20.17
N ALA A 76 -24.59 -4.18 20.05
CA ALA A 76 -24.23 -3.34 18.93
C ALA A 76 -22.97 -2.50 19.16
N GLU A 77 -22.44 -2.45 20.40
CA GLU A 77 -21.35 -1.55 20.78
C GLU A 77 -20.10 -1.79 19.92
N ASP A 78 -19.64 -3.04 19.81
CA ASP A 78 -18.51 -3.42 18.96
C ASP A 78 -18.73 -3.05 17.50
N LEU A 79 -19.97 -3.21 17.01
CA LEU A 79 -20.29 -2.91 15.61
C LEU A 79 -20.27 -1.41 15.34
N ILE A 80 -20.75 -0.59 16.29
CA ILE A 80 -20.69 0.87 16.23
C ILE A 80 -19.24 1.34 16.23
N ILE A 81 -18.38 0.75 17.08
CA ILE A 81 -16.94 1.04 17.10
C ILE A 81 -16.31 0.71 15.75
N LEU A 82 -16.57 -0.47 15.20
CA LEU A 82 -16.05 -0.87 13.89
C LEU A 82 -16.47 0.06 12.75
N ILE A 83 -17.73 0.54 12.76
CA ILE A 83 -18.23 1.49 11.77
C ILE A 83 -17.52 2.85 11.90
N ASN A 84 -17.29 3.30 13.14
CA ASN A 84 -16.57 4.55 13.41
C ASN A 84 -15.10 4.46 12.95
N ASP A 85 -14.41 3.40 13.35
CA ASP A 85 -13.01 3.15 13.00
C ASP A 85 -12.81 3.05 11.48
N TRP A 86 -13.71 2.33 10.80
CA TRP A 86 -13.71 2.25 9.34
C TRP A 86 -13.83 3.64 8.70
N ALA A 87 -14.75 4.48 9.18
CA ALA A 87 -14.95 5.81 8.65
C ALA A 87 -13.71 6.71 8.88
N GLU A 88 -13.07 6.61 10.05
CA GLU A 88 -11.83 7.32 10.33
C GLU A 88 -10.67 6.86 9.44
N LEU A 89 -10.51 5.55 9.24
CA LEU A 89 -9.49 5.00 8.34
C LEU A 89 -9.68 5.50 6.91
N ARG A 90 -10.92 5.53 6.42
CA ARG A 90 -11.24 6.07 5.08
C ARG A 90 -10.92 7.56 4.98
N LYS A 91 -11.25 8.36 5.99
CA LYS A 91 -10.91 9.79 6.07
C LYS A 91 -9.38 9.99 6.06
N LYS A 92 -8.64 9.21 6.85
CA LYS A 92 -7.17 9.27 6.90
C LYS A 92 -6.53 8.93 5.57
N ILE A 93 -7.01 7.90 4.86
CA ILE A 93 -6.51 7.55 3.52
C ILE A 93 -6.72 8.70 2.52
N PHE A 94 -7.83 9.44 2.64
CA PHE A 94 -8.10 10.61 1.81
C PHE A 94 -7.13 11.78 2.11
N THR A 95 -6.89 12.05 3.40
CA THR A 95 -5.93 13.07 3.85
C THR A 95 -4.49 12.71 3.50
N ASP A 96 -4.08 11.46 3.71
CA ASP A 96 -2.72 10.99 3.43
C ASP A 96 -2.43 10.95 1.92
N ARG A 97 -3.42 10.64 1.07
CA ARG A 97 -3.27 10.81 -0.40
C ARG A 97 -3.05 12.28 -0.79
N ARG A 98 -3.68 13.23 -0.10
CA ARG A 98 -3.47 14.68 -0.30
C ARG A 98 -2.35 15.27 0.56
N SER A 99 -1.63 14.45 1.34
CA SER A 99 -0.63 14.94 2.29
C SER A 99 0.64 15.49 1.64
N TRP A 100 0.89 15.20 0.36
CA TRP A 100 1.93 15.88 -0.41
C TRP A 100 1.51 17.27 -0.89
N VAL A 101 0.20 17.60 -0.85
CA VAL A 101 -0.35 18.85 -1.39
C VAL A 101 -0.75 19.85 -0.29
N ARG A 102 -1.14 19.41 0.92
CA ARG A 102 -1.31 20.26 2.12
C ARG A 102 -1.67 19.38 3.33
N ASN A 103 -0.83 19.33 4.35
CA ASN A 103 -1.24 18.89 5.68
C ASN A 103 -0.76 19.90 6.74
N PRO A 104 -1.50 20.99 6.97
CA PRO A 104 -1.12 22.04 7.93
C PRO A 104 -1.15 21.58 9.40
N GLU A 105 -1.60 20.36 9.69
CA GLU A 105 -1.62 19.80 11.04
C GLU A 105 -0.38 18.94 11.36
N LYS A 106 0.38 18.49 10.35
CA LYS A 106 1.63 17.73 10.57
C LYS A 106 2.75 18.56 11.20
N ASP A 107 2.65 19.88 11.14
CA ASP A 107 3.69 20.82 11.60
C ASP A 107 3.36 21.53 12.92
N LYS A 108 2.22 21.23 13.55
CA LYS A 108 1.90 21.75 14.89
C LYS A 108 2.51 20.83 15.95
N LYS A 109 3.81 20.99 16.17
CA LYS A 109 4.54 20.39 17.29
C LYS A 109 4.85 21.44 18.33
#